data_AF-A0A2V4BYX1-F1
#
_entry.id   AF-A0A2V4BYX1-F1
#
_cell.length_a   1.000
_cell.length_b   1.000
_cell.length_c   1.000
_cell.angle_alpha   90.00
_cell.angle_beta   90.00
_cell.angle_gamma   90.00
#
_symmetry.space_group_name_H-M   'P 1'
#
loop_
_entity.id
_entity.type
_entity.pdbx_description
1 polymer ?
#
loop_
_entity_poly.entity_id
_entity_poly.type
_entity_poly.pdbx_seq_one_letter_code
_entity_poly.pdbx_strand_id
1 'polypeptide(L)'
;AYSYEVSANGGSTYTAMASNVYTTATAGTYTFRVTDSNTPGCTVTTTATVNTISDPTVTATQVNVSCNGGASNGSVTLTGAGGSG
;
A
#
# COMPACT_ATOMS: atom_id res chain seq x y z
N ALA A 1 -24.53 18.05 -14.55
CA ALA A 1 -23.78 16.80 -14.81
C ALA A 1 -22.48 16.86 -14.03
N TYR A 2 -21.81 15.75 -13.75
CA TYR A 2 -20.52 15.78 -13.04
C TYR A 2 -19.42 15.22 -13.94
N SER A 3 -18.24 15.83 -13.89
CA SER A 3 -17.02 15.28 -14.48
C SER A 3 -16.05 14.87 -13.39
N TYR A 4 -15.39 13.75 -13.59
CA TYR A 4 -14.44 13.14 -12.66
C TYR A 4 -13.08 13.10 -13.31
N GLU A 5 -12.04 13.42 -12.54
CA GLU A 5 -10.67 13.35 -13.00
C GLU A 5 -9.73 13.01 -11.85
N VAL A 6 -8.60 12.40 -12.19
CA VAL A 6 -7.62 11.90 -11.22
C VAL A 6 -6.21 12.32 -11.64
N SER A 7 -5.44 12.78 -10.65
CA SER A 7 -3.99 12.87 -10.75
C SER A 7 -3.37 11.71 -9.97
N ALA A 8 -2.51 10.94 -10.62
CA ALA A 8 -1.80 9.83 -10.02
C ALA A 8 -0.43 10.27 -9.48
N ASN A 9 -0.01 9.67 -8.36
CA ASN A 9 1.30 9.83 -7.72
C ASN A 9 1.73 11.28 -7.48
N GLY A 10 0.80 12.14 -7.06
CA GLY A 10 1.10 13.57 -6.82
C GLY A 10 1.45 14.36 -8.09
N GLY A 11 1.11 13.84 -9.28
CA GLY A 11 1.33 14.53 -10.54
C GLY A 11 0.57 15.86 -10.63
N SER A 12 1.04 16.75 -11.49
CA SER A 12 0.38 18.05 -11.73
C SER A 12 -0.74 17.99 -12.78
N THR A 13 -0.89 16.85 -13.46
CA THR A 13 -1.88 16.65 -14.52
C THR A 13 -3.05 15.78 -14.04
N TYR A 14 -4.26 16.22 -14.35
CA TYR A 14 -5.47 15.43 -14.13
C TYR A 14 -5.87 14.71 -15.42
N THR A 15 -6.22 13.43 -15.29
CA THR A 15 -6.73 12.59 -16.37
C THR A 15 -8.22 12.37 -16.16
N ALA A 16 -9.02 12.55 -17.21
CA ALA A 16 -10.46 12.35 -17.13
C ALA A 16 -10.80 10.87 -16.83
N MET A 17 -11.78 10.68 -15.95
CA MET A 17 -12.33 9.37 -15.60
C MET A 17 -13.70 9.20 -16.25
N ALA A 18 -13.98 7.99 -16.74
CA ALA A 18 -15.25 7.65 -17.37
C ALA A 18 -16.42 7.52 -16.36
N SER A 19 -16.11 7.30 -15.08
CA SER A 19 -17.08 7.19 -13.99
C SER A 19 -16.50 7.73 -12.69
N ASN A 20 -17.25 7.64 -11.59
CA ASN A 20 -16.80 7.95 -10.24
C ASN A 20 -15.95 6.83 -9.60
N VAL A 21 -15.56 5.80 -10.36
CA VAL A 21 -14.78 4.66 -9.87
C VAL A 21 -13.40 4.68 -10.52
N TYR A 22 -12.36 4.70 -9.69
CA TYR A 22 -10.97 4.54 -10.12
C TYR A 22 -10.40 3.25 -9.54
N THR A 23 -9.80 2.42 -10.38
CA THR A 23 -9.19 1.15 -9.97
C THR A 23 -7.70 1.17 -10.31
N THR A 24 -6.88 0.72 -9.37
CA THR A 24 -5.42 0.65 -9.53
C THR A 24 -4.86 -0.42 -8.60
N ALA A 25 -3.83 -1.13 -9.06
CA ALA A 25 -3.00 -2.02 -8.24
C ALA A 25 -1.68 -1.34 -7.81
N THR A 26 -1.48 -0.09 -8.24
CA THR A 26 -0.22 0.61 -8.03
C THR A 26 -0.30 1.44 -6.76
N ALA A 27 0.64 1.20 -5.85
CA ALA A 27 0.81 2.02 -4.67
C ALA A 27 1.19 3.46 -5.04
N GLY A 28 0.64 4.43 -4.30
CA GLY A 28 0.82 5.84 -4.57
C GLY A 28 -0.30 6.71 -4.02
N THR A 29 -0.12 8.02 -4.14
CA THR A 29 -1.12 9.02 -3.73
C THR A 29 -1.88 9.53 -4.93
N TYR A 30 -3.20 9.41 -4.89
CA TYR A 30 -4.11 9.81 -5.96
C TYR A 30 -4.95 10.99 -5.50
N THR A 31 -4.99 12.04 -6.31
CA THR A 31 -5.83 13.21 -6.07
C THR A 31 -6.99 13.21 -7.05
N PHE A 32 -8.20 13.11 -6.53
CA PHE A 32 -9.43 13.16 -7.30
C PHE A 32 -9.98 14.58 -7.31
N ARG A 33 -10.44 15.03 -8.48
CA ARG A 33 -11.19 16.28 -8.63
C ARG A 33 -12.54 15.97 -9.24
N VAL A 34 -13.58 16.53 -8.62
CA VAL A 34 -14.96 16.42 -9.09
C VAL A 34 -15.45 17.83 -9.40
N THR A 35 -16.02 18.00 -10.58
CA THR A 35 -16.52 19.29 -11.06
C THR A 35 -18.01 19.17 -11.38
N ASP A 36 -18.84 20.05 -10.80
CA ASP A 36 -20.24 20.17 -11.20
C ASP A 36 -20.33 20.98 -12.49
N SER A 37 -20.71 20.32 -13.58
CA SER A 37 -20.89 20.95 -14.89
C SER A 37 -22.08 21.91 -14.94
N ASN A 38 -22.99 21.88 -13.96
CA ASN A 38 -24.11 22.82 -13.89
C ASN A 38 -23.72 24.15 -13.23
N THR A 39 -22.63 24.17 -12.45
CA THR A 39 -22.21 25.33 -11.66
C THR A 39 -20.75 25.67 -11.97
N PRO A 40 -20.49 26.63 -12.88
CA PRO A 40 -19.14 26.99 -13.29
C PRO A 40 -18.24 27.31 -12.09
N GLY A 41 -17.12 26.62 -11.96
CA GLY A 41 -16.14 26.82 -10.87
C GLY A 41 -16.41 26.02 -9.60
N CYS A 42 -17.51 25.27 -9.51
CA CYS A 42 -17.74 24.37 -8.38
C CYS A 42 -16.89 23.10 -8.54
N THR A 43 -15.72 23.09 -7.90
CA THR A 43 -14.78 21.96 -7.91
C THR A 43 -14.43 21.55 -6.48
N VAL A 44 -14.34 20.25 -6.25
CA VAL A 44 -13.90 19.67 -4.98
C VAL A 44 -12.78 18.69 -5.26
N THR A 45 -11.73 18.76 -4.43
CA THR A 45 -10.59 17.83 -4.51
C THR A 45 -10.51 16.97 -3.26
N THR A 46 -10.18 15.70 -3.43
CA THR A 46 -9.89 14.77 -2.33
C THR A 46 -8.67 13.91 -2.65
N THR A 47 -7.99 13.40 -1.64
CA THR A 47 -6.78 12.61 -1.79
C THR A 47 -6.95 11.25 -1.15
N ALA A 48 -6.49 10.20 -1.83
CA ALA A 48 -6.41 8.84 -1.29
C ALA A 48 -5.02 8.27 -1.51
N THR A 49 -4.53 7.48 -0.56
CA THR A 49 -3.24 6.80 -0.66
C THR A 49 -3.45 5.30 -0.71
N VAL A 50 -2.82 4.67 -1.69
CA VAL A 50 -2.69 3.21 -1.80
C VAL A 50 -1.31 2.86 -1.27
N ASN A 51 -1.26 2.14 -0.16
CA ASN A 51 0.00 1.79 0.48
C ASN A 51 0.71 0.66 -0.29
N THR A 52 2.04 0.66 -0.24
CA THR A 52 2.84 -0.44 -0.76
C THR A 52 2.64 -1.70 0.07
N ILE A 53 2.55 -2.83 -0.62
CA ILE A 53 2.70 -4.15 -0.02
C ILE A 53 4.18 -4.37 0.29
N SER A 54 4.45 -4.87 1.49
CA SER A 54 5.80 -5.19 1.97
C SER A 54 5.84 -6.63 2.41
N ASP A 55 6.94 -7.31 2.09
CA ASP A 55 7.13 -8.70 2.48
C ASP A 55 7.44 -8.80 3.98
N PRO A 56 6.89 -9.79 4.69
CA PRO A 56 7.31 -10.08 6.05
C PRO A 56 8.74 -10.61 6.07
N THR A 57 9.46 -10.32 7.15
CA THR A 57 10.80 -10.85 7.40
C THR A 57 10.75 -11.94 8.44
N VAL A 58 11.68 -12.89 8.37
CA VAL A 58 11.85 -13.96 9.36
C VAL A 58 13.31 -14.01 9.76
N THR A 59 13.57 -14.00 11.06
CA THR A 59 14.90 -14.19 11.63
C THR A 59 14.94 -15.52 12.37
N ALA A 60 16.03 -16.26 12.19
CA ALA A 60 16.27 -17.53 12.86
C ALA A 60 17.38 -17.37 13.90
N THR A 61 17.07 -17.74 15.14
CA THR A 61 18.04 -17.79 16.23
C THR A 61 18.19 -19.23 16.68
N GLN A 62 19.41 -19.75 16.67
CA GLN A 62 19.66 -21.14 17.05
C GLN A 62 20.50 -21.25 18.33
N VAL A 63 20.23 -22.30 19.08
CA VAL A 63 21.10 -22.83 20.13
C VAL A 63 21.70 -24.13 19.60
N ASN A 64 23.03 -24.17 19.49
CA ASN A 64 23.72 -25.38 19.08
C ASN A 64 23.61 -26.46 20.16
N VAL A 65 23.41 -27.70 19.73
CA VAL A 65 23.45 -28.85 20.63
C VAL A 65 24.86 -28.97 21.24
N SER A 66 24.94 -29.37 22.52
CA SER A 66 26.22 -29.67 23.14
C SER A 66 26.91 -30.84 22.43
N CYS A 67 28.17 -30.67 22.04
CA CYS A 67 28.95 -31.74 21.41
C CYS A 67 28.98 -33.00 22.30
N ASN A 68 29.00 -34.17 21.65
CA ASN A 68 28.97 -35.52 22.25
C ASN A 68 27.57 -36.08 22.61
N GLY A 69 26.50 -35.63 21.95
CA GLY A 69 25.25 -36.40 21.80
C GLY A 69 24.43 -36.70 23.06
N GLY A 70 24.84 -36.20 24.23
CA GLY A 70 24.22 -36.53 25.51
C GLY A 70 23.04 -35.64 25.92
N ALA A 71 22.87 -34.47 25.31
CA ALA A 71 21.82 -33.52 25.67
C ALA A 71 20.99 -33.11 24.45
N SER A 72 19.67 -33.21 24.54
CA SER A 72 18.71 -32.71 23.52
C SER A 72 18.37 -31.23 23.77
N ASN A 73 19.40 -30.38 23.87
CA ASN A 73 19.27 -28.96 24.23
C ASN A 73 19.43 -27.99 23.05
N GLY A 74 19.63 -28.50 21.83
CA GLY A 74 19.61 -27.67 20.64
C GLY A 74 18.21 -27.16 20.35
N SER A 75 18.10 -25.93 19.87
CA SER A 75 16.81 -25.33 19.50
C SER A 75 16.97 -24.34 18.35
N VAL A 76 15.88 -24.09 17.63
CA VAL A 76 15.79 -23.00 16.66
C VAL A 76 14.48 -22.26 16.92
N THR A 77 14.57 -20.95 17.02
CA THR A 77 13.44 -20.05 17.17
C THR A 77 13.34 -19.18 15.94
N LEU A 78 12.17 -19.19 15.30
CA LEU A 78 11.85 -18.31 14.17
C LEU A 78 11.01 -17.14 14.68
N THR A 79 11.47 -15.92 14.42
CA THR A 79 10.75 -14.70 14.77
C THR A 79 10.38 -13.95 13.49
N GLY A 80 9.09 -13.88 13.21
CA GLY A 80 8.54 -13.07 12.13
C GLY A 80 8.39 -11.60 12.53
N ALA A 81 8.58 -10.69 11.58
CA ALA A 81 8.37 -9.26 11.77
C ALA A 81 7.97 -8.55 10.47
N GLY A 82 7.18 -7.47 10.59
CA GLY A 82 6.75 -6.65 9.45
C GLY A 82 5.67 -7.30 8.58
N GLY A 83 5.63 -6.91 7.30
CA GLY A 83 4.61 -7.32 6.34
C GLY A 83 3.40 -6.37 6.27
N SER A 84 2.86 -6.15 5.07
CA SER A 84 1.59 -5.46 4.85
C SER A 84 0.78 -6.18 3.77
N GLY A 85 -0.55 -6.12 3.86
CA GLY A 85 -1.49 -6.73 2.91
C GLY A 85 -2.68 -5.85 2.60
#